data_AF-D8QFH3-F1
#
_entry.id   AF-D8QFH3-F1
#
_cell.length_a   1.000
_cell.length_b   1.000
_cell.length_c   1.000
_cell.angle_alpha   90.00
_cell.angle_beta   90.00
_cell.angle_gamma   90.00
#
_symmetry.space_group_name_H-M   'P 1'
#
loop_
_entity.id
_entity.type
_entity.pdbx_description
1 polymer ?
#
loop_
_entity_poly.entity_id
_entity_poly.type
_entity_poly.pdbx_seq_one_letter_code
_entity_poly.pdbx_strand_id
1 'polypeptide(L)'
;MQLITPLALALVATRASAKVLNDGTDFRYGKGFNNQVDWQMAGILEYPCTGDFASIGISDCYQFELSSDGSKNLDTKHLDSPRQRNEFRAPDQPAGKTRTYEWKTYVSGETGTSDNFFHLTQIKLDHVDPPLLTLTARKGKIGIESEELCGGGCASASWDDYVDRTVQHTMKITFGPNGSMDYKIKDADSGKSIISQSLKGHFGDNETYLKFGSYRKVYDHMTKVRMAAGDYKQT
;
A
#
# COMPACT_ATOMS: atom_id res chain seq x y z
N MET A 1 -34.57 15.60 51.93
CA MET A 1 -33.91 16.01 50.68
C MET A 1 -32.67 15.15 50.53
N GLN A 2 -32.75 14.06 49.77
CA GLN A 2 -31.66 13.08 49.60
C GLN A 2 -30.91 13.41 48.30
N LEU A 3 -29.67 13.87 48.42
CA LEU A 3 -28.77 14.09 47.30
C LEU A 3 -28.20 12.75 46.84
N ILE A 4 -28.56 12.32 45.64
CA ILE A 4 -27.94 11.20 44.94
C ILE A 4 -26.79 11.75 44.11
N THR A 5 -25.56 11.47 44.54
CA THR A 5 -24.35 11.79 43.78
C THR A 5 -24.13 10.73 42.71
N PRO A 6 -23.96 11.07 41.42
CA PRO A 6 -23.67 10.08 40.39
C PRO A 6 -22.23 9.60 40.52
N LEU A 7 -22.05 8.30 40.67
CA LEU A 7 -20.76 7.63 40.61
C LEU A 7 -20.30 7.61 39.15
N ALA A 8 -19.33 8.45 38.80
CA ALA A 8 -18.71 8.41 37.47
C ALA A 8 -17.79 7.19 37.36
N LEU A 9 -18.21 6.18 36.59
CA LEU A 9 -17.33 5.09 36.16
C LEU A 9 -16.34 5.65 35.14
N ALA A 10 -15.08 5.82 35.53
CA ALA A 10 -14.00 6.07 34.59
C ALA A 10 -13.70 4.77 33.82
N LEU A 11 -14.07 4.72 32.53
CA LEU A 11 -13.57 3.68 31.64
C LEU A 11 -12.08 3.92 31.41
N VAL A 12 -11.24 3.08 32.02
CA VAL A 12 -9.82 3.00 31.67
C VAL A 12 -9.73 2.24 30.34
N ALA A 13 -9.61 2.99 29.24
CA ALA A 13 -9.33 2.39 27.94
C ALA A 13 -7.88 1.86 27.94
N THR A 14 -7.71 0.54 28.01
CA THR A 14 -6.42 -0.11 27.76
C THR A 14 -6.05 0.12 26.30
N ARG A 15 -5.08 1.00 26.04
CA ARG A 15 -4.50 1.13 24.69
C ARG A 15 -3.80 -0.17 24.34
N ALA A 16 -4.24 -0.85 23.30
CA ALA A 16 -3.53 -2.00 22.76
C ALA A 16 -2.12 -1.56 22.34
N SER A 17 -1.09 -2.22 22.84
CA SER A 17 0.29 -2.04 22.36
C SER A 17 0.46 -2.76 21.02
N ALA A 18 1.13 -2.14 20.06
CA ALA A 18 1.46 -2.78 18.80
C ALA A 18 2.35 -4.01 19.03
N LYS A 19 2.06 -5.10 18.31
CA LYS A 19 2.98 -6.23 18.14
C LYS A 19 3.90 -5.93 16.96
N VAL A 20 5.20 -6.01 17.19
CA VAL A 20 6.21 -5.99 16.12
C VAL A 20 6.18 -7.33 15.39
N LEU A 21 5.87 -7.30 14.11
CA LEU A 21 5.84 -8.46 13.21
C LEU A 21 7.15 -8.59 12.43
N ASN A 22 7.77 -7.46 12.09
CA ASN A 22 9.14 -7.37 11.59
C ASN A 22 9.83 -6.16 12.25
N ASP A 23 11.06 -6.34 12.70
CA ASP A 23 11.84 -5.28 13.36
C ASP A 23 12.77 -4.52 12.39
N GLY A 24 12.76 -4.90 11.11
CA GLY A 24 13.58 -4.30 10.07
C GLY A 24 15.04 -4.75 10.07
N THR A 25 15.41 -5.76 10.86
CA THR A 25 16.77 -6.33 10.85
C THR A 25 17.00 -7.27 9.67
N ASP A 26 15.96 -8.01 9.27
CA ASP A 26 15.98 -8.97 8.15
C ASP A 26 14.81 -8.76 7.20
N PHE A 27 14.96 -9.26 5.97
CA PHE A 27 13.85 -9.43 5.03
C PHE A 27 13.00 -10.64 5.41
N ARG A 28 11.77 -10.42 5.86
CA ARG A 28 10.88 -11.46 6.39
C ARG A 28 9.55 -11.52 5.66
N TYR A 29 8.87 -12.64 5.87
CA TYR A 29 7.57 -12.94 5.28
C TYR A 29 6.58 -13.40 6.35
N GLY A 30 5.30 -13.24 6.05
CA GLY A 30 4.22 -13.80 6.85
C GLY A 30 2.86 -13.50 6.25
N LYS A 31 1.81 -13.65 7.07
CA LYS A 31 0.41 -13.47 6.65
C LYS A 31 -0.20 -12.23 7.29
N GLY A 32 -1.07 -11.55 6.54
CA GLY A 32 -1.82 -10.36 6.97
C GLY A 32 -3.31 -10.46 6.63
N PHE A 33 -4.12 -9.56 7.20
CA PHE A 33 -5.56 -9.43 6.93
C PHE A 33 -6.33 -10.76 7.07
N ASN A 34 -6.17 -11.43 8.21
CA ASN A 34 -6.74 -12.75 8.47
C ASN A 34 -6.35 -13.80 7.40
N ASN A 35 -5.04 -13.87 7.08
CA ASN A 35 -4.45 -14.77 6.09
C ASN A 35 -4.90 -14.56 4.63
N GLN A 36 -5.56 -13.44 4.32
CA GLN A 36 -5.97 -13.13 2.94
C GLN A 36 -4.80 -12.72 2.04
N VAL A 37 -3.72 -12.18 2.62
CA VAL A 37 -2.53 -11.77 1.88
C VAL A 37 -1.26 -12.28 2.56
N ASP A 38 -0.20 -12.38 1.76
CA ASP A 38 1.17 -12.46 2.26
C ASP A 38 1.74 -11.05 2.46
N TRP A 39 2.62 -10.88 3.43
CA TRP A 39 3.49 -9.70 3.52
C TRP A 39 4.95 -10.09 3.33
N GLN A 40 5.72 -9.17 2.75
CA GLN A 40 7.17 -9.24 2.59
C GLN A 40 7.76 -7.90 3.03
N MET A 41 8.58 -7.91 4.06
CA MET A 41 8.99 -6.68 4.76
C MET A 41 10.49 -6.69 5.00
N ALA A 42 11.16 -5.62 4.58
CA ALA A 42 12.57 -5.35 4.85
C ALA A 42 12.76 -4.38 6.03
N GLY A 43 11.74 -3.56 6.29
CA GLY A 43 11.71 -2.61 7.39
C GLY A 43 10.77 -3.03 8.51
N ILE A 44 10.44 -2.08 9.38
CA ILE A 44 9.59 -2.33 10.54
C ILE A 44 8.16 -2.59 10.05
N LEU A 45 7.49 -3.59 10.63
CA LEU A 45 6.06 -3.87 10.46
C LEU A 45 5.43 -4.10 11.84
N GLU A 46 4.36 -3.40 12.14
CA GLU A 46 3.65 -3.44 13.41
C GLU A 46 2.13 -3.57 13.22
N TYR A 47 1.47 -4.25 14.17
CA TYR A 47 0.03 -4.44 14.19
C TYR A 47 -0.53 -4.56 15.63
N PRO A 48 -1.65 -3.90 15.98
CA PRO A 48 -2.34 -2.89 15.19
C PRO A 48 -1.53 -1.58 15.13
N CYS A 49 -1.97 -0.62 14.31
CA CYS A 49 -1.42 0.73 14.30
C CYS A 49 -1.53 1.41 15.68
N THR A 50 -0.50 2.19 16.03
CA THR A 50 -0.40 2.94 17.28
C THR A 50 0.15 4.35 17.05
N GLY A 51 0.28 5.16 18.11
CA GLY A 51 0.79 6.53 17.99
C GLY A 51 -0.07 7.39 17.06
N ASP A 52 0.58 8.14 16.18
CA ASP A 52 -0.11 9.02 15.22
C ASP A 52 -0.96 8.25 14.19
N PHE A 53 -0.71 6.94 14.01
CA PHE A 53 -1.50 6.08 13.11
C PHE A 53 -2.66 5.39 13.82
N ALA A 54 -2.84 5.57 15.13
CA ALA A 54 -3.95 4.94 15.86
C ALA A 54 -5.34 5.49 15.45
N SER A 55 -5.37 6.70 14.88
CA SER A 55 -6.61 7.46 14.62
C SER A 55 -6.78 7.91 13.18
N ILE A 56 -6.09 7.27 12.23
CA ILE A 56 -6.17 7.60 10.79
C ILE A 56 -7.39 6.95 10.08
N GLY A 57 -8.35 6.36 10.80
CA GLY A 57 -9.56 5.81 10.17
C GLY A 57 -9.36 4.49 9.41
N ILE A 58 -8.33 3.72 9.75
CA ILE A 58 -8.10 2.34 9.29
C ILE A 58 -8.34 1.41 10.49
N SER A 59 -9.26 0.45 10.38
CA SER A 59 -9.67 -0.39 11.52
C SER A 59 -8.74 -1.60 11.70
N ASP A 60 -8.51 -2.37 10.63
CA ASP A 60 -7.55 -3.48 10.61
C ASP A 60 -6.20 -2.97 10.10
N CYS A 61 -5.50 -2.23 10.95
CA CYS A 61 -4.41 -1.34 10.53
C CYS A 61 -3.01 -1.94 10.80
N TYR A 62 -2.22 -2.06 9.75
CA TYR A 62 -0.79 -2.38 9.79
C TYR A 62 0.02 -1.13 9.49
N GLN A 63 0.99 -0.80 10.34
CA GLN A 63 1.93 0.29 10.09
C GLN A 63 3.32 -0.26 9.79
N PHE A 64 4.03 0.41 8.86
CA PHE A 64 5.35 -0.03 8.45
C PHE A 64 6.24 1.14 8.03
N GLU A 65 7.54 0.94 8.21
CA GLU A 65 8.55 1.96 7.97
C GLU A 65 9.75 1.42 7.20
N LEU A 66 10.34 2.27 6.36
CA LEU A 66 11.64 2.03 5.72
C LEU A 66 12.59 3.19 6.07
N SER A 67 13.84 2.84 6.38
CA SER A 67 14.88 3.80 6.72
C SER A 67 15.20 4.78 5.57
N SER A 68 15.60 6.00 5.94
CA SER A 68 16.26 6.96 5.05
C SER A 68 17.71 6.57 4.70
N ASP A 69 18.32 5.67 5.49
CA ASP A 69 19.63 5.11 5.17
C ASP A 69 19.46 4.02 4.09
N GLY A 70 19.93 4.34 2.88
CA GLY A 70 19.87 3.47 1.71
C GLY A 70 20.62 2.14 1.85
N SER A 71 21.44 1.97 2.89
CA SER A 71 22.10 0.70 3.21
C SER A 71 21.27 -0.21 4.14
N LYS A 72 20.14 0.27 4.64
CA LYS A 72 19.25 -0.45 5.58
C LYS A 72 17.95 -0.87 4.89
N ASN A 73 17.28 -1.86 5.49
CA ASN A 73 16.00 -2.39 5.02
C ASN A 73 16.00 -2.77 3.54
N LEU A 74 17.10 -3.40 3.11
CA LEU A 74 17.27 -3.80 1.72
C LEU A 74 16.46 -5.05 1.38
N ASP A 75 15.87 -5.02 0.20
CA ASP A 75 15.38 -6.20 -0.49
C ASP A 75 16.60 -7.03 -0.95
N THR A 76 16.82 -8.15 -0.28
CA THR A 76 17.99 -9.00 -0.49
C THR A 76 18.00 -9.72 -1.84
N LYS A 77 16.92 -9.61 -2.64
CA LYS A 77 16.83 -10.19 -3.98
C LYS A 77 17.37 -9.28 -5.09
N HIS A 78 17.69 -8.02 -4.79
CA HIS A 78 18.12 -7.02 -5.79
C HIS A 78 19.33 -6.22 -5.31
N LEU A 79 20.42 -6.90 -4.94
CA LEU A 79 21.61 -6.23 -4.40
C LEU A 79 22.44 -5.46 -5.45
N ASP A 80 22.30 -5.84 -6.72
CA ASP A 80 22.89 -5.14 -7.88
C ASP A 80 22.18 -3.81 -8.19
N SER A 81 20.93 -3.68 -7.76
CA SER A 81 20.12 -2.47 -7.87
C SER A 81 19.36 -2.27 -6.56
N PRO A 82 20.02 -1.75 -5.50
CA PRO A 82 19.47 -1.75 -4.15
C PRO A 82 18.08 -1.12 -4.07
N ARG A 83 17.18 -1.84 -3.43
CA ARG A 83 15.78 -1.47 -3.24
C ARG A 83 15.37 -1.71 -1.81
N GLN A 84 14.35 -0.99 -1.36
CA GLN A 84 13.69 -1.22 -0.10
C GLN A 84 12.24 -1.61 -0.35
N ARG A 85 11.73 -2.59 0.39
CA ARG A 85 10.38 -3.15 0.17
C ARG A 85 9.68 -3.48 1.49
N ASN A 86 8.45 -3.00 1.61
CA ASN A 86 7.45 -3.41 2.61
C ASN A 86 6.12 -3.54 1.87
N GLU A 87 5.73 -4.74 1.46
CA GLU A 87 4.56 -4.95 0.60
C GLU A 87 3.71 -6.14 1.01
N PHE A 88 2.41 -5.99 0.81
CA PHE A 88 1.43 -7.06 0.85
C PHE A 88 1.22 -7.60 -0.58
N ARG A 89 0.98 -8.90 -0.69
CA ARG A 89 0.77 -9.64 -1.93
C ARG A 89 -0.53 -10.44 -1.81
N ALA A 90 -1.49 -10.13 -2.67
CA ALA A 90 -2.71 -10.92 -2.81
C ALA A 90 -2.40 -12.27 -3.50
N PRO A 91 -3.29 -13.28 -3.38
CA PRO A 91 -3.14 -14.54 -4.10
C PRO A 91 -3.24 -14.35 -5.61
N ASP A 92 -2.63 -15.28 -6.35
CA ASP A 92 -2.67 -15.30 -7.81
C ASP A 92 -4.10 -15.48 -8.32
N GLN A 93 -4.37 -14.87 -9.46
CA GLN A 93 -5.69 -14.89 -10.08
C GLN A 93 -5.65 -15.58 -11.43
N PRO A 94 -6.58 -16.53 -11.70
CA PRO A 94 -6.67 -17.14 -13.01
C PRO A 94 -7.11 -16.12 -14.07
N ALA A 95 -6.66 -16.32 -15.31
CA ALA A 95 -7.15 -15.57 -16.46
C ALA A 95 -8.69 -15.71 -16.59
N GLY A 96 -9.34 -14.63 -17.01
CA GLY A 96 -10.79 -14.53 -17.16
C GLY A 96 -11.56 -14.32 -15.85
N LYS A 97 -10.90 -14.31 -14.69
CA LYS A 97 -11.57 -14.00 -13.41
C LYS A 97 -11.61 -12.50 -13.17
N THR A 98 -12.77 -12.03 -12.71
CA THR A 98 -12.93 -10.69 -12.16
C THR A 98 -12.80 -10.73 -10.65
N ARG A 99 -12.03 -9.80 -10.09
CA ARG A 99 -11.92 -9.52 -8.66
C ARG A 99 -12.17 -8.07 -8.38
N THR A 100 -12.75 -7.80 -7.22
CA THR A 100 -12.77 -6.47 -6.62
C THR A 100 -11.89 -6.49 -5.38
N TYR A 101 -10.91 -5.59 -5.35
CA TYR A 101 -10.04 -5.33 -4.23
C TYR A 101 -10.40 -3.99 -3.61
N GLU A 102 -10.50 -3.96 -2.29
CA GLU A 102 -10.70 -2.75 -1.49
C GLU A 102 -9.67 -2.74 -0.37
N TRP A 103 -9.00 -1.61 -0.17
CA TRP A 103 -8.10 -1.39 0.97
C TRP A 103 -7.90 0.10 1.19
N LYS A 104 -7.45 0.47 2.39
CA LYS A 104 -7.02 1.83 2.69
C LYS A 104 -5.51 1.91 2.82
N THR A 105 -4.95 3.06 2.47
CA THR A 105 -3.57 3.39 2.81
C THR A 105 -3.49 4.79 3.41
N TYR A 106 -2.45 5.00 4.21
CA TYR A 106 -1.99 6.32 4.64
C TYR A 106 -0.49 6.39 4.36
N VAL A 107 -0.04 7.53 3.83
CA VAL A 107 1.40 7.81 3.66
C VAL A 107 1.71 9.13 4.34
N SER A 108 2.67 9.12 5.26
CA SER A 108 3.14 10.35 5.91
C SER A 108 3.74 11.31 4.89
N GLY A 109 3.44 12.60 5.00
CA GLY A 109 4.02 13.67 4.19
C GLY A 109 5.52 13.88 4.43
N GLU A 110 6.08 13.28 5.48
CA GLU A 110 7.54 13.14 5.65
C GLU A 110 8.15 12.22 4.56
N THR A 111 7.33 11.39 3.92
CA THR A 111 7.74 10.50 2.83
C THR A 111 7.88 11.31 1.54
N GLY A 112 9.12 11.37 1.06
CA GLY A 112 9.50 12.13 -0.12
C GLY A 112 9.43 11.28 -1.39
N THR A 113 9.41 11.98 -2.52
CA THR A 113 9.54 11.37 -3.84
C THR A 113 10.82 11.85 -4.51
N SER A 114 11.28 11.15 -5.55
CA SER A 114 12.45 11.54 -6.32
C SER A 114 12.26 11.23 -7.80
N ASP A 115 13.34 11.28 -8.57
CA ASP A 115 13.38 10.86 -9.97
C ASP A 115 13.36 9.33 -10.12
N ASN A 116 13.64 8.60 -9.04
CA ASN A 116 13.60 7.15 -9.01
C ASN A 116 12.19 6.62 -8.76
N PHE A 117 11.96 5.32 -9.05
CA PHE A 117 10.64 4.74 -8.82
C PHE A 117 10.37 4.56 -7.33
N PHE A 118 9.11 4.77 -6.97
CA PHE A 118 8.54 4.40 -5.68
C PHE A 118 7.12 3.85 -5.94
N HIS A 119 7.01 2.54 -6.09
CA HIS A 119 5.76 1.85 -6.32
C HIS A 119 4.98 1.68 -5.01
N LEU A 120 3.70 2.01 -5.07
CA LEU A 120 2.73 1.87 -3.98
C LEU A 120 1.71 0.76 -4.24
N THR A 121 1.51 0.42 -5.52
CA THR A 121 0.66 -0.66 -5.98
C THR A 121 1.26 -1.26 -7.24
N GLN A 122 1.14 -2.57 -7.42
CA GLN A 122 1.61 -3.28 -8.62
C GLN A 122 0.58 -4.34 -9.03
N ILE A 123 0.31 -4.45 -10.33
CA ILE A 123 -0.24 -5.66 -10.94
C ILE A 123 0.93 -6.34 -11.63
N LYS A 124 1.26 -7.55 -11.18
CA LYS A 124 2.48 -8.25 -11.57
C LYS A 124 2.19 -9.69 -11.96
N LEU A 125 2.91 -10.17 -12.97
CA LEU A 125 3.07 -11.58 -13.32
C LEU A 125 4.25 -12.15 -12.53
N ASP A 126 4.09 -13.34 -11.93
CA ASP A 126 5.14 -13.88 -11.06
C ASP A 126 6.48 -14.07 -11.78
N HIS A 127 6.41 -14.55 -13.03
CA HIS A 127 7.55 -14.94 -13.86
C HIS A 127 8.00 -13.87 -14.87
N VAL A 128 7.40 -12.67 -14.86
CA VAL A 128 7.78 -11.57 -15.77
C VAL A 128 8.10 -10.30 -14.99
N ASP A 129 9.15 -9.61 -15.42
CA ASP A 129 9.45 -8.23 -15.06
C ASP A 129 9.54 -7.39 -16.35
N PRO A 130 9.13 -6.10 -16.33
CA PRO A 130 8.58 -5.34 -15.20
C PRO A 130 7.10 -5.66 -14.88
N PRO A 131 6.51 -5.09 -13.81
CA PRO A 131 5.08 -5.19 -13.56
C PRO A 131 4.24 -4.64 -14.74
N LEU A 132 3.06 -5.22 -14.96
CA LEU A 132 2.15 -4.80 -16.03
C LEU A 132 1.62 -3.38 -15.81
N LEU A 133 1.36 -3.04 -14.54
CA LEU A 133 0.84 -1.74 -14.13
C LEU A 133 1.32 -1.43 -12.73
N THR A 134 1.65 -0.17 -12.48
CA THR A 134 2.02 0.32 -11.15
C THR A 134 1.26 1.59 -10.80
N LEU A 135 1.07 1.82 -9.50
CA LEU A 135 0.84 3.14 -8.94
C LEU A 135 2.18 3.63 -8.40
N THR A 136 2.74 4.68 -9.00
CA THR A 136 4.10 5.14 -8.70
C THR A 136 4.08 6.59 -8.22
N ALA A 137 4.81 6.85 -7.14
CA ALA A 137 5.16 8.19 -6.71
C ALA A 137 6.52 8.59 -7.30
N ARG A 138 6.58 9.73 -8.00
CA ARG A 138 7.80 10.23 -8.66
C ARG A 138 7.67 11.73 -8.91
N LYS A 139 8.73 12.51 -8.65
CA LYS A 139 8.79 13.96 -8.95
C LYS A 139 7.58 14.76 -8.44
N GLY A 140 7.18 14.54 -7.19
CA GLY A 140 6.05 15.23 -6.57
C GLY A 140 4.68 14.87 -7.16
N LYS A 141 4.59 13.75 -7.88
CA LYS A 141 3.34 13.21 -8.43
C LYS A 141 3.11 11.78 -7.98
N ILE A 142 1.86 11.38 -8.01
CA ILE A 142 1.44 9.99 -7.97
C ILE A 142 0.62 9.67 -9.21
N GLY A 143 0.90 8.56 -9.87
CA GLY A 143 0.22 8.22 -11.10
C GLY A 143 0.25 6.74 -11.42
N ILE A 144 -0.67 6.34 -12.28
CA ILE A 144 -0.65 5.00 -12.86
C ILE A 144 0.41 4.99 -13.98
N GLU A 145 1.28 4.00 -13.98
CA GLU A 145 2.31 3.80 -15.00
C GLU A 145 2.19 2.38 -15.58
N SER A 146 2.20 2.27 -16.91
CA SER A 146 2.23 1.01 -17.67
C SER A 146 2.74 1.30 -19.08
N GLU A 147 3.70 0.51 -19.57
CA GLU A 147 4.24 0.66 -20.93
C GLU A 147 3.21 0.24 -21.99
N GLU A 148 2.44 -0.81 -21.72
CA GLU A 148 1.50 -1.39 -22.68
C GLU A 148 0.12 -0.75 -22.60
N LEU A 149 -0.40 -0.51 -21.38
CA LEU A 149 -1.81 -0.18 -21.19
C LEU A 149 -2.09 1.33 -21.25
N CYS A 150 -1.12 2.17 -20.92
CA CYS A 150 -1.38 3.59 -20.75
C CYS A 150 -1.57 4.35 -22.07
N GLY A 151 -1.16 3.81 -23.22
CA GLY A 151 -1.40 4.41 -24.55
C GLY A 151 -1.28 5.94 -24.59
N GLY A 152 -2.44 6.63 -24.58
CA GLY A 152 -2.58 8.10 -24.61
C GLY A 152 -2.37 8.85 -23.27
N GLY A 153 -1.88 8.16 -22.24
CA GLY A 153 -1.61 8.70 -20.91
C GLY A 153 -2.45 8.02 -19.84
N CYS A 154 -1.86 7.87 -18.66
CA CYS A 154 -2.53 7.38 -17.46
C CYS A 154 -2.80 8.50 -16.47
N ALA A 155 -3.85 8.33 -15.67
CA ALA A 155 -4.25 9.27 -14.64
C ALA A 155 -3.12 9.50 -13.62
N SER A 156 -2.96 10.75 -13.21
CA SER A 156 -2.02 11.17 -12.16
C SER A 156 -2.60 12.33 -11.36
N ALA A 157 -2.04 12.55 -10.18
CA ALA A 157 -2.36 13.65 -9.26
C ALA A 157 -1.08 14.20 -8.62
N SER A 158 -1.20 15.32 -7.91
CA SER A 158 -0.12 15.82 -7.05
C SER A 158 0.16 14.81 -5.92
N TRP A 159 1.41 14.66 -5.52
CA TRP A 159 1.76 13.88 -4.32
C TRP A 159 1.08 14.44 -3.07
N ASP A 160 0.96 15.76 -2.98
CA ASP A 160 0.30 16.46 -1.88
C ASP A 160 -1.22 16.22 -1.83
N ASP A 161 -1.82 15.73 -2.93
CA ASP A 161 -3.22 15.29 -2.92
C ASP A 161 -3.41 13.89 -2.30
N TYR A 162 -2.32 13.16 -2.06
CA TYR A 162 -2.32 11.76 -1.62
C TYR A 162 -1.76 11.55 -0.21
N VAL A 163 -0.75 12.31 0.21
CA VAL A 163 -0.13 12.17 1.54
C VAL A 163 -0.90 12.88 2.66
N ASP A 164 -0.58 12.48 3.90
CA ASP A 164 -1.17 12.97 5.15
C ASP A 164 -2.68 12.87 5.21
N ARG A 165 -3.22 11.84 4.57
CA ARG A 165 -4.62 11.44 4.64
C ARG A 165 -4.74 9.96 4.38
N THR A 166 -5.85 9.41 4.86
CA THR A 166 -6.22 8.04 4.51
C THR A 166 -6.94 8.05 3.19
N VAL A 167 -6.45 7.26 2.24
CA VAL A 167 -7.06 7.09 0.93
C VAL A 167 -7.67 5.70 0.82
N GLN A 168 -8.88 5.64 0.26
CA GLN A 168 -9.56 4.41 -0.09
C GLN A 168 -9.22 4.03 -1.53
N HIS A 169 -8.72 2.81 -1.69
CA HIS A 169 -8.51 2.16 -2.97
C HIS A 169 -9.69 1.23 -3.27
N THR A 170 -10.19 1.28 -4.50
CA THR A 170 -11.16 0.31 -5.03
C THR A 170 -10.73 -0.06 -6.44
N MET A 171 -10.37 -1.33 -6.64
CA MET A 171 -9.92 -1.85 -7.93
C MET A 171 -10.79 -3.03 -8.33
N LYS A 172 -11.53 -2.90 -9.43
CA LYS A 172 -12.20 -4.01 -10.09
C LYS A 172 -11.40 -4.39 -11.33
N ILE A 173 -10.84 -5.59 -11.33
CA ILE A 173 -9.94 -6.08 -12.38
C ILE A 173 -10.42 -7.43 -12.91
N THR A 174 -10.43 -7.58 -14.24
CA THR A 174 -10.58 -8.84 -14.95
C THR A 174 -9.21 -9.22 -15.49
N PHE A 175 -8.66 -10.33 -15.03
CA PHE A 175 -7.34 -10.82 -15.43
C PHE A 175 -7.39 -11.52 -16.78
N GLY A 176 -6.24 -11.61 -17.46
CA GLY A 176 -6.10 -12.32 -18.73
C GLY A 176 -5.66 -11.42 -19.91
N PRO A 177 -5.44 -12.04 -21.08
CA PRO A 177 -4.96 -11.36 -22.30
C PRO A 177 -5.90 -10.28 -22.83
N ASN A 178 -7.20 -10.40 -22.55
CA ASN A 178 -8.23 -9.41 -22.91
C ASN A 178 -8.93 -8.87 -21.66
N GLY A 179 -8.13 -8.57 -20.64
CA GLY A 179 -8.58 -8.09 -19.35
C GLY A 179 -9.03 -6.62 -19.34
N SER A 180 -9.41 -6.18 -18.16
CA SER A 180 -9.82 -4.79 -17.92
C SER A 180 -9.63 -4.41 -16.46
N MET A 181 -9.43 -3.13 -16.18
CA MET A 181 -9.36 -2.61 -14.81
C MET A 181 -10.16 -1.31 -14.71
N ASP A 182 -10.95 -1.16 -13.65
CA ASP A 182 -11.46 0.12 -13.13
C ASP A 182 -10.81 0.32 -11.75
N TYR A 183 -9.94 1.33 -11.62
CA TYR A 183 -9.20 1.63 -10.40
C TYR A 183 -9.48 3.07 -9.94
N LYS A 184 -9.97 3.19 -8.71
CA LYS A 184 -10.32 4.46 -8.07
C LYS A 184 -9.57 4.60 -6.75
N ILE A 185 -9.05 5.80 -6.54
CA ILE A 185 -8.42 6.25 -5.31
C ILE A 185 -9.12 7.52 -4.88
N LYS A 186 -9.65 7.52 -3.66
CA LYS A 186 -10.38 8.64 -3.08
C LYS A 186 -9.86 8.94 -1.69
N ASP A 187 -9.91 10.20 -1.30
CA ASP A 187 -9.80 10.57 0.10
C ASP A 187 -10.93 9.87 0.90
N ALA A 188 -10.58 9.15 1.96
CA ALA A 188 -11.52 8.29 2.68
C ALA A 188 -12.54 9.07 3.50
N ASP A 189 -12.20 10.29 3.94
CA ASP A 189 -13.06 11.12 4.80
C ASP A 189 -14.04 11.94 3.97
N SER A 190 -13.54 12.64 2.95
CA SER A 190 -14.33 13.55 2.09
C SER A 190 -14.95 12.86 0.87
N GLY A 191 -14.43 11.70 0.47
CA GLY A 191 -14.81 11.03 -0.77
C GLY A 191 -14.30 11.70 -2.05
N LYS A 192 -13.47 12.75 -1.95
CA LYS A 192 -12.88 13.46 -3.09
C LYS A 192 -12.05 12.47 -3.93
N SER A 193 -12.28 12.47 -5.24
CA SER A 193 -11.47 11.67 -6.17
C SER A 193 -10.05 12.21 -6.28
N ILE A 194 -9.06 11.32 -6.18
CA ILE A 194 -7.63 11.63 -6.39
C ILE A 194 -7.19 11.06 -7.73
N ILE A 195 -7.38 9.75 -7.94
CA ILE A 195 -7.11 9.06 -9.20
C ILE A 195 -8.34 8.24 -9.58
N SER A 196 -8.70 8.27 -10.86
CA SER A 196 -9.71 7.38 -11.44
C SER A 196 -9.24 6.97 -12.82
N GLN A 197 -9.12 5.68 -13.06
CA GLN A 197 -8.61 5.14 -14.32
C GLN A 197 -9.38 3.90 -14.72
N SER A 198 -9.74 3.82 -16.00
CA SER A 198 -10.22 2.60 -16.62
C SER A 198 -9.30 2.21 -17.77
N LEU A 199 -8.91 0.94 -17.84
CA LEU A 199 -8.01 0.39 -18.85
C LEU A 199 -8.55 -0.94 -19.36
N LYS A 200 -8.20 -1.28 -20.60
CA LYS A 200 -8.45 -2.57 -21.23
C LYS A 200 -7.17 -3.02 -21.93
N GLY A 201 -6.93 -4.33 -21.97
CA GLY A 201 -5.75 -4.91 -22.59
C GLY A 201 -5.26 -6.11 -21.81
N HIS A 202 -3.97 -6.41 -21.94
CA HIS A 202 -3.35 -7.53 -21.28
C HIS A 202 -3.16 -7.27 -19.77
N PHE A 203 -4.03 -7.88 -18.95
CA PHE A 203 -3.89 -7.93 -17.49
C PHE A 203 -3.42 -9.32 -17.06
N GLY A 204 -2.34 -9.77 -17.71
CA GLY A 204 -1.59 -10.98 -17.39
C GLY A 204 -2.27 -12.29 -17.77
N ASP A 205 -1.91 -13.35 -17.04
CA ASP A 205 -2.33 -14.73 -17.21
C ASP A 205 -2.75 -15.36 -15.87
N ASN A 206 -2.57 -16.67 -15.70
CA ASN A 206 -2.96 -17.42 -14.50
C ASN A 206 -2.08 -17.18 -13.26
N GLU A 207 -0.98 -16.43 -13.39
CA GLU A 207 -0.03 -16.13 -12.30
C GLU A 207 0.05 -14.62 -12.03
N THR A 208 -1.06 -13.92 -12.25
CA THR A 208 -1.14 -12.47 -12.04
C THR A 208 -1.69 -12.15 -10.65
N TYR A 209 -1.08 -11.19 -9.97
CA TYR A 209 -1.50 -10.78 -8.63
C TYR A 209 -1.35 -9.28 -8.38
N LEU A 210 -2.06 -8.83 -7.36
CA LEU A 210 -1.95 -7.49 -6.79
C LEU A 210 -0.87 -7.47 -5.69
N LYS A 211 -0.04 -6.44 -5.70
CA LYS A 211 0.75 -6.01 -4.53
C LYS A 211 0.44 -4.58 -4.17
N PHE A 212 0.51 -4.27 -2.88
CA PHE A 212 0.38 -2.90 -2.36
C PHE A 212 1.27 -2.70 -1.13
N GLY A 213 1.77 -1.48 -0.92
CA GLY A 213 2.71 -1.17 0.15
C GLY A 213 3.73 -0.15 -0.32
N SER A 214 5.00 -0.30 0.05
CA SER A 214 6.10 0.54 -0.43
C SER A 214 7.19 -0.29 -1.08
N TYR A 215 7.52 0.00 -2.33
CA TYR A 215 8.68 -0.57 -3.01
C TYR A 215 9.42 0.51 -3.80
N ARG A 216 10.63 0.85 -3.36
CA ARG A 216 11.38 1.97 -3.92
C ARG A 216 12.82 1.59 -4.21
N LYS A 217 13.39 2.22 -5.23
CA LYS A 217 14.82 2.20 -5.47
C LYS A 217 15.52 3.07 -4.41
N VAL A 218 16.68 2.60 -3.94
CA VAL A 218 17.55 3.40 -3.07
C VAL A 218 18.19 4.54 -3.85
N TYR A 219 18.30 5.71 -3.22
CA TYR A 219 18.97 6.87 -3.79
C TYR A 219 19.53 7.77 -2.68
N ASP A 220 20.51 8.60 -3.04
CA ASP A 220 21.14 9.52 -2.09
C ASP A 220 20.14 10.54 -1.53
N HIS A 221 20.23 10.82 -0.24
CA HIS A 221 19.34 11.74 0.48
C HIS A 221 17.85 11.35 0.43
N MET A 222 17.54 10.06 0.28
CA MET A 222 16.18 9.57 0.42
C MET A 222 15.63 9.81 1.83
N THR A 223 14.35 10.13 1.93
CA THR A 223 13.65 10.26 3.21
C THR A 223 13.21 8.90 3.73
N LYS A 224 12.83 8.81 5.00
CA LYS A 224 12.17 7.60 5.53
C LYS A 224 10.79 7.44 4.89
N VAL A 225 10.31 6.20 4.77
CA VAL A 225 8.90 5.93 4.44
C VAL A 225 8.19 5.60 5.73
N ARG A 226 7.04 6.22 5.97
CA ARG A 226 6.11 5.84 7.04
C ARG A 226 4.72 5.69 6.44
N MET A 227 4.18 4.49 6.53
CA MET A 227 2.93 4.13 5.88
C MET A 227 2.07 3.24 6.77
N ALA A 228 0.76 3.31 6.54
CA ALA A 228 -0.17 2.31 7.03
C ALA A 228 -1.00 1.75 5.89
N ALA A 229 -1.40 0.50 6.02
CA ALA A 229 -2.37 -0.13 5.13
C ALA A 229 -3.35 -0.98 5.96
N GLY A 230 -4.59 -1.04 5.51
CA GLY A 230 -5.58 -1.85 6.20
C GLY A 230 -6.94 -1.90 5.55
N ASP A 231 -7.89 -2.45 6.29
CA ASP A 231 -9.26 -2.69 5.84
C ASP A 231 -9.32 -3.44 4.50
N TYR A 232 -8.38 -4.37 4.29
CA TYR A 232 -8.27 -5.13 3.04
C TYR A 232 -9.43 -6.11 2.88
N LYS A 233 -9.99 -6.15 1.66
CA LYS A 233 -11.03 -7.06 1.25
C LYS A 233 -10.88 -7.45 -0.22
N GLN A 234 -11.18 -8.71 -0.52
CA GLN A 234 -11.26 -9.24 -1.88
C GLN A 234 -12.61 -9.94 -2.09
N THR A 235 -13.29 -9.66 -3.20
CA THR A 235 -14.52 -10.35 -3.63
C THR A 235 -14.48 -10.74 -5.10
#